data_AF-A0A260ZSR8-F1
#
_entry.id   AF-A0A260ZSR8-F1
#
_cell.length_a   1.000
_cell.length_b   1.000
_cell.length_c   1.000
_cell.angle_alpha   90.00
_cell.angle_beta   90.00
_cell.angle_gamma   90.00
#
_symmetry.space_group_name_H-M   'P 1'
#
loop_
_entity.id
_entity.type
_entity.pdbx_description
1 polymer ?
#
loop_
_entity_poly.entity_id
_entity_poly.type
_entity_poly.pdbx_seq_one_letter_code
_entity_poly.pdbx_strand_id
1 'polypeptide(L)'
;MTPKKKMKKASTGQIKKDLEEEIYRKVVVWNKMKRKSPYYFDFHGLTKRGAVRYTKRIKASMRCNNVSEARIETGRGNHSVDKRPRIKTHLMAIFNQEWWKCSIETEEYNDGILMLRIH
;
A
#
# COMPACT_ATOMS: atom_id res chain seq x y z
N MET A 1 -33.11 33.13 22.07
CA MET A 1 -31.64 32.97 21.87
C MET A 1 -31.36 31.54 21.42
N THR A 2 -31.01 31.33 20.16
CA THR A 2 -30.66 29.99 19.64
C THR A 2 -29.24 29.63 20.06
N PRO A 3 -28.98 28.47 20.68
CA PRO A 3 -27.63 28.12 21.08
C PRO A 3 -26.80 27.83 19.82
N LYS A 4 -25.73 28.62 19.61
CA LYS A 4 -24.74 28.34 18.57
C LYS A 4 -24.07 27.00 18.88
N LYS A 5 -24.42 25.97 18.09
CA LYS A 5 -23.79 24.64 18.12
C LYS A 5 -22.29 24.82 17.85
N LYS A 6 -21.44 24.72 18.88
CA LYS A 6 -19.98 24.71 18.72
C LYS A 6 -19.61 23.43 17.97
N MET A 7 -19.30 23.54 16.67
CA MET A 7 -18.65 22.44 15.94
C MET A 7 -17.33 22.11 16.62
N LYS A 8 -17.21 20.92 17.22
CA LYS A 8 -15.93 20.41 17.71
C LYS A 8 -15.02 20.22 16.49
N LYS A 9 -13.95 21.00 16.37
CA LYS A 9 -12.91 20.79 15.35
C LYS A 9 -12.35 19.38 15.54
N ALA A 10 -12.28 18.60 14.46
CA ALA A 10 -11.67 17.28 14.49
C ALA A 10 -10.23 17.39 15.02
N SER A 11 -9.82 16.44 15.85
CA SER A 11 -8.43 16.40 16.31
C SER A 11 -7.49 16.17 15.13
N THR A 12 -6.27 16.69 15.20
CA THR A 12 -5.24 16.49 14.16
C THR A 12 -5.03 15.01 13.83
N GLY A 13 -5.17 14.13 14.83
CA GLY A 13 -5.11 12.68 14.64
C GLY A 13 -6.27 12.11 13.83
N GLN A 14 -7.49 12.63 13.98
CA GLN A 14 -8.64 12.22 13.17
C GLN A 14 -8.49 12.69 11.71
N ILE A 15 -8.09 13.94 11.51
CA ILE A 15 -7.83 14.50 10.17
C ILE A 15 -6.79 13.66 9.42
N LYS A 16 -5.71 13.25 10.09
CA LYS A 16 -4.70 12.38 9.50
C LYS A 16 -5.27 11.02 9.10
N LYS A 17 -6.10 10.40 9.95
CA LYS A 17 -6.73 9.10 9.62
C LYS A 17 -7.66 9.21 8.41
N ASP A 18 -8.46 10.27 8.35
CA ASP A 18 -9.41 10.50 7.25
C ASP A 18 -8.66 10.72 5.93
N LEU A 19 -7.58 11.52 5.96
CA LEU A 19 -6.72 11.73 4.80
C LEU A 19 -6.04 10.43 4.33
N GLU A 20 -5.53 9.62 5.26
CA GLU A 20 -4.93 8.32 4.92
C GLU A 20 -5.96 7.36 4.28
N GLU A 21 -7.20 7.38 4.75
CA GLU A 21 -8.29 6.59 4.18
C GLU A 21 -8.67 7.09 2.79
N GLU A 22 -8.71 8.41 2.58
CA GLU A 22 -8.98 9.01 1.27
C GLU A 22 -7.89 8.65 0.24
N ILE A 23 -6.61 8.80 0.63
CA ILE A 23 -5.46 8.39 -0.19
C ILE A 23 -5.58 6.91 -0.55
N TYR A 24 -5.84 6.05 0.44
CA TYR A 24 -6.00 4.62 0.23
C TYR A 24 -7.09 4.31 -0.80
N ARG A 25 -8.27 4.93 -0.66
CA ARG A 25 -9.38 4.73 -1.60
C ARG A 25 -9.03 5.17 -3.01
N LYS A 26 -8.41 6.34 -3.17
CA LYS A 26 -7.96 6.86 -4.47
C LYS A 26 -7.01 5.89 -5.16
N VAL A 27 -6.03 5.35 -4.44
CA VAL A 27 -5.08 4.38 -5.00
C VAL A 27 -5.75 3.05 -5.36
N VAL A 28 -6.69 2.55 -4.55
CA VAL A 28 -7.47 1.35 -4.88
C VAL A 28 -8.27 1.55 -6.16
N VAL A 29 -8.94 2.70 -6.30
CA VAL A 29 -9.71 3.05 -7.50
C VAL A 29 -8.80 3.19 -8.72
N TRP A 30 -7.66 3.87 -8.58
CA TRP A 30 -6.65 3.96 -9.63
C TRP A 30 -6.23 2.58 -10.15
N ASN A 31 -5.88 1.66 -9.25
CA ASN A 31 -5.49 0.31 -9.60
C ASN A 31 -6.59 -0.52 -10.26
N LYS A 32 -7.86 -0.20 -10.01
CA LYS A 32 -8.98 -0.83 -10.73
C LYS A 32 -9.12 -0.30 -12.15
N MET A 33 -8.90 1.00 -12.35
CA MET A 33 -9.12 1.66 -13.64
C MET A 33 -7.91 1.61 -14.58
N LYS A 34 -6.69 1.63 -14.04
CA LYS A 34 -5.43 1.82 -14.79
C LYS A 34 -4.47 0.64 -14.63
N ARG A 35 -5.01 -0.55 -14.39
CA ARG A 35 -4.20 -1.73 -14.12
C ARG A 35 -3.35 -2.10 -15.34
N LYS A 36 -2.02 -2.12 -15.18
CA LYS A 36 -1.08 -2.46 -16.26
C LYS A 36 -1.20 -3.92 -16.71
N SER A 37 -1.42 -4.84 -15.77
CA SER A 37 -1.66 -6.27 -16.03
C SER A 37 -2.43 -6.91 -14.87
N PRO A 38 -3.00 -8.12 -15.04
CA PRO A 38 -3.49 -8.89 -13.90
C PRO A 38 -2.43 -8.97 -12.79
N TYR A 39 -2.88 -8.81 -11.54
CA TYR A 39 -2.04 -8.85 -10.33
C TYR A 39 -0.83 -7.90 -10.32
N TYR A 40 -0.91 -6.80 -11.06
CA TYR A 40 0.00 -5.65 -10.93
C TYR A 40 -0.68 -4.52 -10.18
N PHE A 41 -0.03 -4.01 -9.13
CA PHE A 41 -0.58 -2.97 -8.27
C PHE A 41 0.43 -1.83 -8.07
N ASP A 42 0.00 -0.63 -8.42
CA ASP A 42 0.72 0.63 -8.20
C ASP A 42 0.44 1.16 -6.79
N PHE A 43 1.47 1.24 -5.97
CA PHE A 43 1.41 1.70 -4.58
C PHE A 43 1.87 3.16 -4.42
N HIS A 44 2.13 3.89 -5.51
CA HIS A 44 2.53 5.29 -5.43
C HIS A 44 1.49 6.12 -4.66
N GLY A 45 1.98 6.96 -3.76
CA GLY A 45 1.16 7.83 -2.92
C GLY A 45 0.56 7.15 -1.68
N LEU A 46 0.64 5.83 -1.51
CA LEU A 46 0.17 5.18 -0.28
C LEU A 46 1.04 5.56 0.92
N THR A 47 0.40 5.64 2.09
CA THR A 47 1.15 5.62 3.36
C THR A 47 1.65 4.21 3.66
N LYS A 48 2.66 4.09 4.53
CA LYS A 48 3.17 2.79 5.01
C LYS A 48 2.03 1.87 5.51
N ARG A 49 1.13 2.43 6.33
CA ARG A 49 -0.05 1.71 6.86
C ARG A 49 -1.02 1.30 5.74
N GLY A 50 -1.27 2.20 4.79
CA GLY A 50 -2.09 1.92 3.61
C GLY A 50 -1.52 0.79 2.74
N ALA A 51 -0.20 0.81 2.50
CA ALA A 51 0.50 -0.22 1.75
C ALA A 51 0.36 -1.60 2.42
N VAL A 52 0.63 -1.72 3.72
CA VAL A 52 0.46 -2.98 4.47
C VAL A 52 -0.98 -3.50 4.39
N ARG A 53 -1.97 -2.61 4.58
CA ARG A 53 -3.39 -2.95 4.44
C ARG A 53 -3.71 -3.46 3.03
N TYR A 54 -3.17 -2.81 2.01
CA TYR A 54 -3.46 -3.20 0.64
C TYR A 54 -2.82 -4.54 0.27
N THR A 55 -1.56 -4.75 0.64
CA THR A 55 -0.85 -6.04 0.45
C THR A 55 -1.62 -7.20 1.10
N LYS A 56 -2.17 -7.00 2.31
CA LYS A 56 -3.05 -7.99 2.98
C LYS A 56 -4.27 -8.37 2.13
N ARG A 57 -4.93 -7.38 1.51
CA ARG A 57 -6.09 -7.63 0.63
C ARG A 57 -5.68 -8.31 -0.68
N ILE A 58 -4.56 -7.92 -1.27
CA ILE A 58 -4.03 -8.54 -2.49
C ILE A 58 -3.74 -10.02 -2.23
N LYS A 59 -3.04 -10.35 -1.14
CA LYS A 59 -2.79 -11.74 -0.72
C LYS A 59 -4.08 -12.54 -0.55
N ALA A 60 -5.10 -11.97 0.11
CA ALA A 60 -6.39 -12.66 0.26
C ALA A 60 -7.02 -12.92 -1.11
N SER A 61 -7.00 -11.93 -2.00
CA SER A 61 -7.47 -12.09 -3.39
C SER A 61 -6.68 -13.13 -4.16
N MET A 62 -5.36 -13.18 -4.02
CA MET A 62 -4.50 -14.18 -4.66
C MET A 62 -4.90 -15.60 -4.25
N ARG A 63 -5.09 -15.84 -2.93
CA ARG A 63 -5.54 -17.14 -2.41
C ARG A 63 -6.90 -17.54 -2.96
N CYS A 64 -7.87 -16.64 -2.98
CA CYS A 64 -9.22 -16.94 -3.50
C CYS A 64 -9.25 -17.28 -4.99
N ASN A 65 -8.25 -16.81 -5.76
CA ASN A 65 -8.21 -16.98 -7.22
C ASN A 65 -7.09 -17.94 -7.66
N ASN A 66 -6.47 -18.67 -6.72
CA ASN A 66 -5.35 -19.58 -6.99
C ASN A 66 -4.19 -18.93 -7.77
N VAL A 67 -3.82 -17.71 -7.38
CA VAL A 67 -2.68 -16.97 -7.96
C VAL A 67 -1.52 -16.98 -6.97
N SER A 68 -0.34 -17.39 -7.43
CA SER A 68 0.86 -17.49 -6.61
C SER A 68 1.72 -16.23 -6.60
N GLU A 69 1.57 -15.34 -7.59
CA GLU A 69 2.44 -14.16 -7.75
C GLU A 69 1.67 -12.85 -8.01
N ALA A 70 2.15 -11.76 -7.44
CA ALA A 70 1.71 -10.41 -7.75
C ALA A 70 2.89 -9.43 -7.79
N ARG A 71 2.79 -8.42 -8.67
CA ARG A 71 3.76 -7.31 -8.77
C ARG A 71 3.24 -6.09 -8.04
N ILE A 72 4.08 -5.49 -7.21
CA ILE A 72 3.77 -4.27 -6.45
C ILE A 72 4.79 -3.20 -6.82
N GLU A 73 4.35 -2.18 -7.53
CA GLU A 73 5.17 -1.03 -7.89
C GLU A 73 5.16 -0.01 -6.74
N THR A 74 6.28 0.13 -6.05
CA THR A 74 6.43 1.04 -4.90
C THR A 74 7.22 2.31 -5.22
N GLY A 75 7.70 2.42 -6.46
CA GLY A 75 8.57 3.49 -6.94
C GLY A 75 10.03 3.28 -6.56
N ARG A 76 10.94 3.92 -7.30
CA ARG A 76 12.40 3.78 -7.12
C ARG A 76 12.97 4.61 -5.96
N GLY A 77 12.17 5.49 -5.37
CA GLY A 77 12.63 6.36 -4.27
C GLY A 77 13.48 7.57 -4.70
N ASN A 78 13.62 7.85 -6.00
CA ASN A 78 14.45 8.93 -6.54
C ASN A 78 14.03 10.36 -6.11
N HIS A 79 12.82 10.54 -5.58
CA HIS A 79 12.27 11.82 -5.14
C HIS A 79 11.90 11.87 -3.65
N SER A 80 12.30 10.89 -2.82
CA SER A 80 12.12 11.03 -1.37
C SER A 80 13.22 11.93 -0.78
N VAL A 81 12.90 12.68 0.27
CA VAL A 81 13.82 13.62 0.96
C VAL A 81 15.15 12.97 1.36
N ASP A 82 15.18 11.63 1.49
CA ASP A 82 16.35 10.85 1.88
C ASP A 82 16.81 9.83 0.82
N LYS A 83 16.28 9.88 -0.42
CA LYS A 83 16.52 8.90 -1.51
C LYS A 83 16.26 7.43 -1.14
N ARG A 84 15.42 7.17 -0.13
CA ARG A 84 15.04 5.82 0.33
C ARG A 84 13.56 5.54 0.03
N PRO A 85 13.21 4.41 -0.63
CA PRO A 85 11.82 4.01 -0.82
C PRO A 85 11.22 3.47 0.49
N ARG A 86 10.61 4.37 1.27
CA ARG A 86 10.11 4.09 2.64
C ARG A 86 9.03 3.00 2.71
N ILE A 87 8.29 2.75 1.62
CA ILE A 87 7.27 1.68 1.55
C ILE A 87 7.96 0.32 1.38
N LYS A 88 8.91 0.22 0.44
CA LYS A 88 9.66 -1.01 0.15
C LYS A 88 10.30 -1.62 1.38
N THR A 89 11.14 -0.85 2.10
CA THR A 89 11.81 -1.35 3.31
C THR A 89 10.82 -1.77 4.38
N HIS A 90 9.69 -1.07 4.51
CA HIS A 90 8.68 -1.38 5.52
C HIS A 90 7.91 -2.66 5.21
N LEU A 91 7.54 -2.88 3.95
CA LEU A 91 6.85 -4.11 3.53
C LEU A 91 7.77 -5.33 3.69
N MET A 92 9.02 -5.25 3.24
CA MET A 92 9.97 -6.37 3.39
C MET A 92 10.21 -6.73 4.87
N ALA A 93 10.36 -5.73 5.75
CA ALA A 93 10.55 -5.97 7.18
C ALA A 93 9.36 -6.67 7.83
N ILE A 94 8.13 -6.22 7.55
CA ILE A 94 6.92 -6.81 8.13
C ILE A 94 6.69 -8.22 7.58
N PHE A 95 6.75 -8.39 6.26
CA PHE A 95 6.26 -9.63 5.66
C PHE A 95 7.28 -10.77 5.69
N ASN A 96 8.58 -10.49 5.68
CA ASN A 96 9.59 -11.53 5.82
C ASN A 96 9.71 -12.04 7.28
N GLN A 97 9.21 -11.28 8.26
CA GLN A 97 9.16 -11.72 9.66
C GLN A 97 7.82 -12.38 10.02
N GLU A 98 6.70 -11.90 9.47
CA GLU A 98 5.37 -12.34 9.91
C GLU A 98 4.78 -13.48 9.07
N TRP A 99 5.20 -13.68 7.80
CA TRP A 99 4.47 -14.53 6.86
C TRP A 99 5.28 -15.73 6.36
N TRP A 100 5.29 -16.82 7.13
CA TRP A 100 5.99 -18.08 6.83
C TRP A 100 5.68 -18.73 5.47
N LYS A 101 4.58 -18.34 4.81
CA LYS A 101 4.11 -18.85 3.50
C LYS A 101 4.07 -17.78 2.41
N CYS A 102 4.75 -16.65 2.61
CA CYS A 102 4.85 -15.61 1.60
C CYS A 102 6.25 -15.02 1.59
N SER A 103 6.72 -14.60 0.42
CA SER A 103 7.92 -13.77 0.32
C SER A 103 7.61 -12.46 -0.40
N ILE A 104 8.32 -11.40 0.00
CA ILE A 104 8.37 -10.15 -0.75
C ILE A 104 9.82 -9.84 -1.08
N GLU A 105 10.12 -9.84 -2.37
CA GLU A 105 11.46 -9.66 -2.90
C GLU A 105 11.44 -8.56 -3.97
N THR A 106 12.59 -7.96 -4.23
CA THR A 106 12.73 -7.00 -5.33
C THR A 106 12.83 -7.73 -6.65
N GLU A 107 12.21 -7.19 -7.69
CA GLU A 107 12.46 -7.67 -9.05
C GLU A 107 13.91 -7.34 -9.46
N GLU A 108 14.63 -8.35 -9.97
CA GLU A 108 16.09 -8.30 -10.23
C GLU A 108 16.52 -7.11 -11.09
N TYR A 109 15.68 -6.68 -12.03
CA TYR A 109 15.97 -5.62 -12.99
C TYR A 109 15.18 -4.32 -12.73
N ASN A 110 14.35 -4.27 -11.69
CA ASN A 110 13.56 -3.09 -11.36
C ASN A 110 13.37 -2.94 -9.85
N ASP A 111 14.24 -2.14 -9.25
CA ASP A 111 14.29 -1.87 -7.81
C ASP A 111 13.04 -1.19 -7.25
N GLY A 112 12.20 -0.61 -8.11
CA GLY A 112 10.89 -0.03 -7.79
C GLY A 112 9.74 -1.05 -7.76
N ILE A 113 9.96 -2.29 -8.19
CA ILE A 113 8.96 -3.36 -8.20
C ILE A 113 9.31 -4.40 -7.13
N LEU A 114 8.29 -4.79 -6.37
CA LEU A 114 8.33 -5.90 -5.44
C LEU A 114 7.48 -7.06 -5.96
N MET A 115 8.05 -8.26 -5.91
CA MET A 115 7.38 -9.52 -6.18
C MET A 115 6.80 -10.06 -4.87
N LEU A 116 5.48 -10.14 -4.76
CA LEU A 116 4.78 -10.84 -3.69
C LEU A 116 4.50 -12.27 -4.15
N ARG A 117 5.02 -13.26 -3.44
CA ARG A 117 4.82 -14.68 -3.72
C ARG A 117 4.11 -15.38 -2.56
N ILE A 118 3.23 -16.32 -2.87
CA ILE A 118 2.57 -17.22 -1.91
C ILE A 118 3.06 -18.64 -2.18
N HIS A 119 3.47 -19.33 -1.12
CA HIS A 119 3.95 -20.71 -1.09
C HIS A 119 2.93 -21.66 -0.44
#